data_AF-A0A0W0F021-F1
#
_entry.id   AF-A0A0W0F021-F1
#
_cell.length_a   1.000
_cell.length_b   1.000
_cell.length_c   1.000
_cell.angle_alpha   90.00
_cell.angle_beta   90.00
_cell.angle_gamma   90.00
#
_symmetry.space_group_name_H-M   'P 1'
#
loop_
_entity.id
_entity.type
_entity.pdbx_description
1 polymer ?
#
loop_
_entity_poly.entity_id
_entity_poly.type
_entity_poly.pdbx_seq_one_letter_code
_entity_poly.pdbx_strand_id
1 'polypeptide(L)'
;MPTILPPAPHPSTASITPFAPPAHDPNAMEVDATKSRLDWTRMMAGKCYGCGSTQHTKANGNHKREICGHCGWAGHREAVCFDKWAGKPKARRVAASESAPIEVSGLSPPEPSSPHPLPPNINDMLAQLNQLSAQFAALKQSF
;
A
#
# COMPACT_ATOMS: atom_id res chain seq x y z
N MET A 1 51.80 32.16 -45.03
CA MET A 1 50.87 32.83 -44.09
C MET A 1 50.09 31.74 -43.36
N PRO A 2 50.08 31.68 -42.03
CA PRO A 2 49.27 30.69 -41.32
C PRO A 2 47.83 31.20 -41.17
N THR A 3 46.86 30.37 -41.58
CA THR A 3 45.43 30.62 -41.42
C THR A 3 45.02 30.24 -40.00
N ILE A 4 44.62 31.21 -39.19
CA ILE A 4 44.08 31.03 -37.84
C ILE A 4 42.57 30.75 -37.98
N LEU A 5 42.12 29.58 -37.54
CA LEU A 5 40.69 29.25 -37.44
C LEU A 5 40.08 29.91 -36.19
N PRO A 6 38.85 30.44 -36.27
CA PRO A 6 38.18 31.04 -35.11
C PRO A 6 37.72 29.97 -34.10
N PRO A 7 37.66 30.30 -32.80
CA PRO A 7 37.25 29.37 -31.76
C PRO A 7 35.74 29.07 -31.86
N ALA A 8 35.37 27.81 -31.61
CA ALA A 8 33.98 27.37 -31.61
C ALA A 8 33.16 28.04 -30.49
N PRO A 9 31.86 28.31 -30.71
CA PRO A 9 30.98 28.82 -29.66
C PRO A 9 30.78 27.72 -28.61
N HIS A 10 31.08 28.03 -27.35
CA HIS A 10 30.79 27.16 -26.22
C HIS A 10 29.29 27.22 -25.91
N PRO A 11 28.64 26.08 -25.60
CA PRO A 11 27.25 26.08 -25.19
C PRO A 11 27.12 26.78 -23.83
N SER A 12 26.26 27.81 -23.76
CA SER A 12 25.90 28.47 -22.51
C SER A 12 25.38 27.45 -21.50
N THR A 13 26.07 27.33 -20.38
CA THR A 13 25.57 26.59 -19.21
C THR A 13 24.31 27.27 -18.71
N ALA A 14 23.14 26.72 -19.03
CA ALA A 14 21.89 27.14 -18.45
C ALA A 14 22.00 27.01 -16.92
N SER A 15 21.78 28.10 -16.19
CA SER A 15 21.72 28.09 -14.73
C SER A 15 20.51 27.26 -14.33
N ILE A 16 20.76 26.04 -13.86
CA ILE A 16 19.72 25.19 -13.29
C ILE A 16 19.42 25.74 -11.90
N THR A 17 18.34 26.50 -11.79
CA THR A 17 17.80 26.91 -10.49
C THR A 17 17.49 25.64 -9.69
N PRO A 18 18.01 25.47 -8.46
CA PRO A 18 17.66 24.33 -7.64
C PRO A 18 16.15 24.30 -7.41
N PHE A 19 15.55 23.13 -7.58
CA PHE A 19 14.12 22.95 -7.30
C PHE A 19 13.89 23.22 -5.81
N ALA A 20 13.08 24.22 -5.48
CA ALA A 20 12.74 24.52 -4.10
C ALA A 20 11.95 23.34 -3.52
N PRO A 21 12.31 22.81 -2.34
CA PRO A 21 11.53 21.76 -1.71
C PRO A 21 10.11 22.27 -1.43
N PRO A 22 9.07 21.45 -1.67
CA PRO A 22 7.69 21.84 -1.42
C PRO A 22 7.49 22.23 0.05
N ALA A 23 6.59 23.18 0.29
CA ALA A 23 6.22 23.62 1.63
C ALA A 23 5.77 22.42 2.48
N HIS A 24 6.16 22.40 3.75
CA HIS A 24 5.83 21.34 4.71
C HIS A 24 4.31 21.29 4.95
N ASP A 25 3.63 20.28 4.39
CA ASP A 25 2.22 20.02 4.63
C ASP A 25 2.05 19.26 5.96
N PRO A 26 1.36 19.83 6.96
CA PRO A 26 1.14 19.18 8.27
C PRO A 26 0.27 17.91 8.19
N ASN A 27 -0.40 17.66 7.06
CA ASN A 27 -1.15 16.42 6.81
C ASN A 27 -0.37 15.41 5.96
N ALA A 28 0.79 15.79 5.40
CA ALA A 28 1.63 14.90 4.64
C ALA A 28 2.45 13.99 5.56
N MET A 29 2.49 12.71 5.23
CA MET A 29 3.42 11.79 5.90
C MET A 29 4.84 12.05 5.39
N GLU A 30 5.73 12.45 6.30
CA GLU A 30 7.16 12.56 6.00
C GLU A 30 7.73 11.16 5.78
N VAL A 31 8.22 10.92 4.56
CA VAL A 31 9.01 9.73 4.24
C VAL A 31 10.46 10.16 4.23
N ASP A 32 11.26 9.58 5.12
CA ASP A 32 12.72 9.79 5.14
C ASP A 32 13.33 9.21 3.86
N ALA A 33 13.42 10.05 2.82
CA ALA A 33 13.97 9.69 1.51
C ALA A 33 15.47 9.35 1.57
N THR A 34 16.13 9.63 2.71
CA THR A 34 17.53 9.26 2.97
C THR A 34 17.70 7.75 3.17
N LYS A 35 16.63 7.06 3.54
CA LYS A 35 16.64 5.61 3.81
C LYS A 35 16.33 4.80 2.56
N SER A 36 17.36 4.51 1.78
CA SER A 36 17.24 3.69 0.56
C SER A 36 17.08 2.19 0.85
N ARG A 37 16.37 1.50 -0.05
CA ARG A 37 16.31 0.03 -0.06
C ARG A 37 17.71 -0.60 -0.17
N LEU A 38 18.63 0.07 -0.85
CA LEU A 38 20.03 -0.38 -0.95
C LEU A 38 20.72 -0.38 0.41
N ASP A 39 20.54 0.65 1.22
CA ASP A 39 21.20 0.76 2.53
C ASP A 39 20.66 -0.26 3.52
N TRP A 40 19.35 -0.51 3.49
CA TRP A 40 18.77 -1.63 4.22
C TRP A 40 19.34 -2.99 3.77
N THR A 41 19.51 -3.18 2.46
CA THR A 41 20.08 -4.43 1.92
C THR A 41 21.53 -4.63 2.35
N ARG A 42 22.33 -3.55 2.40
CA ARG A 42 23.69 -3.56 2.95
C ARG A 42 23.70 -3.89 4.43
N MET A 43 22.81 -3.29 5.22
CA MET A 43 22.68 -3.57 6.66
C MET A 43 22.25 -5.02 6.93
N MET A 44 21.43 -5.59 6.04
CA MET A 44 20.97 -6.98 6.10
C MET A 44 21.93 -7.98 5.43
N ALA A 45 23.05 -7.53 4.87
CA ALA A 45 24.01 -8.42 4.22
C ALA A 45 24.53 -9.47 5.21
N GLY A 46 24.51 -10.74 4.79
CA GLY A 46 24.89 -11.89 5.62
C GLY A 46 23.92 -12.23 6.75
N LYS A 47 22.78 -11.53 6.86
CA LYS A 47 21.73 -11.81 7.84
C LYS A 47 20.53 -12.48 7.18
N CYS A 48 19.82 -13.28 7.95
CA CYS A 48 18.54 -13.82 7.55
C CYS A 48 17.52 -12.69 7.42
N TYR A 49 16.95 -12.52 6.23
CA TYR A 49 15.87 -11.59 5.96
C TYR A 49 14.55 -11.90 6.69
N GLY A 50 14.44 -13.07 7.34
CA GLY A 50 13.30 -13.43 8.17
C GLY A 50 13.44 -12.97 9.62
N CYS A 51 14.59 -13.20 10.26
CA CYS A 51 14.75 -12.92 11.69
C CYS A 51 16.00 -12.13 12.09
N GLY A 52 16.91 -11.85 11.16
CA GLY A 52 18.15 -11.08 11.40
C GLY A 52 19.34 -11.91 11.88
N SER A 53 19.16 -13.22 12.08
CA SER A 53 20.23 -14.15 12.48
C SER A 53 21.27 -14.29 11.36
N THR A 54 22.54 -14.41 11.73
CA THR A 54 23.63 -14.80 10.80
C THR A 54 23.83 -16.31 10.72
N GLN A 55 23.12 -17.09 11.55
CA GLN A 55 23.31 -18.54 11.65
C GLN A 55 22.69 -19.31 10.48
N HIS A 56 21.71 -18.72 9.80
CA HIS A 56 20.99 -19.37 8.71
C HIS A 56 20.56 -18.38 7.65
N THR A 57 20.29 -18.90 6.45
CA THR A 57 19.70 -18.12 5.35
C THR A 57 18.17 -18.15 5.45
N LYS A 58 17.48 -17.25 4.75
CA LYS A 58 16.00 -17.17 4.76
C LYS A 58 15.32 -18.51 4.45
N ALA A 59 15.94 -19.33 3.60
CA ALA A 59 15.41 -20.65 3.21
C ALA A 59 15.38 -21.66 4.37
N ASN A 60 16.39 -21.65 5.24
CA ASN A 60 16.52 -22.62 6.34
C ASN A 60 15.83 -22.19 7.64
N GLY A 61 15.35 -20.95 7.72
CA GLY A 61 14.85 -20.38 8.98
C GLY A 61 13.38 -20.61 9.30
N ASN A 62 12.62 -21.28 8.43
CA ASN A 62 11.18 -21.56 8.61
C ASN A 62 10.32 -20.34 9.04
N HIS A 63 10.55 -19.18 8.42
CA HIS A 63 9.87 -17.93 8.77
C HIS A 63 8.46 -17.79 8.16
N LYS A 64 7.95 -18.81 7.45
CA LYS A 64 6.69 -18.73 6.67
C LYS A 64 5.47 -18.42 7.54
N ARG A 65 5.48 -18.82 8.81
CA ARG A 65 4.40 -18.57 9.78
C ARG A 65 4.63 -17.32 10.63
N GLU A 66 5.79 -16.68 10.52
CA GLU A 66 6.09 -15.49 11.31
C GLU A 66 5.40 -14.28 10.67
N ILE A 67 4.48 -13.68 11.40
CA ILE A 67 3.77 -12.47 10.99
C ILE A 67 4.48 -11.26 11.58
N CYS A 68 4.87 -10.32 10.73
CA CYS A 68 5.49 -9.08 11.16
C CYS A 68 4.48 -8.21 11.92
N GLY A 69 4.84 -7.80 13.14
CA GLY A 69 4.02 -6.89 13.95
C GLY A 69 3.83 -5.51 13.32
N HIS A 70 4.76 -5.05 12.48
CA HIS A 70 4.73 -3.70 11.89
C HIS A 70 3.92 -3.60 10.60
N CYS A 71 4.29 -4.37 9.58
CA CYS A 71 3.58 -4.33 8.29
C CYS A 71 2.42 -5.33 8.21
N GLY A 72 2.38 -6.35 9.08
CA GLY A 72 1.34 -7.38 9.08
C GLY A 72 1.58 -8.56 8.13
N TRP A 73 2.68 -8.57 7.38
CA TRP A 73 2.95 -9.61 6.38
C TRP A 73 3.69 -10.80 6.99
N ALA A 74 3.42 -11.99 6.47
CA ALA A 74 4.14 -13.20 6.84
C ALA A 74 5.54 -13.25 6.20
N GLY A 75 6.48 -13.97 6.82
CA GLY A 75 7.81 -14.26 6.26
C GLY A 75 8.97 -13.48 6.89
N HIS A 76 8.70 -12.60 7.85
CA HIS A 76 9.73 -11.88 8.61
C HIS A 76 9.25 -11.37 9.97
N ARG A 77 10.21 -11.10 10.86
CA ARG A 77 10.00 -10.47 12.16
C ARG A 77 10.08 -8.96 12.07
N GLU A 78 9.46 -8.29 13.02
CA GLU A 78 9.45 -6.83 13.13
C GLU A 78 10.86 -6.22 13.17
N ALA A 79 11.82 -6.90 13.81
CA ALA A 79 13.21 -6.45 13.91
C ALA A 79 13.92 -6.23 12.56
N VAL A 80 13.50 -6.95 11.52
CA VAL A 80 14.08 -6.86 10.16
C VAL A 80 13.11 -6.25 9.15
N CYS A 81 11.98 -5.70 9.61
CA CYS A 81 10.98 -5.12 8.73
C CYS A 81 11.53 -3.86 8.04
N PHE A 82 11.53 -3.85 6.71
CA PHE A 82 11.93 -2.68 5.93
C PHE A 82 11.04 -1.46 6.23
N ASP A 83 9.72 -1.66 6.31
CA ASP A 83 8.80 -0.55 6.54
C ASP A 83 9.01 0.10 7.91
N LYS A 84 9.35 -0.71 8.93
CA LYS A 84 9.75 -0.20 10.25
C LYS A 84 11.06 0.58 10.18
N TRP A 85 12.06 0.04 9.50
CA TRP A 85 13.36 0.71 9.35
C TRP A 85 13.24 2.04 8.59
N ALA A 86 12.44 2.05 7.52
CA ALA A 86 12.15 3.22 6.68
C ALA A 86 11.24 4.25 7.36
N GLY A 87 10.80 4.03 8.61
CA GLY A 87 9.96 4.98 9.35
C GLY A 87 8.51 5.04 8.88
N LYS A 88 8.05 4.09 8.07
CA LYS A 88 6.65 4.05 7.63
C LYS A 88 5.76 3.73 8.83
N PRO A 89 4.54 4.29 8.90
CA PRO A 89 3.61 4.01 9.98
C PRO A 89 3.26 2.53 10.00
N LYS A 90 2.94 2.05 11.20
CA LYS A 90 2.49 0.69 11.44
C LYS A 90 1.21 0.44 10.65
N ALA A 91 1.14 -0.68 9.93
CA ALA A 91 -0.08 -1.05 9.23
C ALA A 91 -1.21 -1.24 10.24
N ARG A 92 -2.27 -0.45 10.11
CA ARG A 92 -3.47 -0.60 10.94
C ARG A 92 -4.16 -1.89 10.51
N ARG A 93 -4.30 -2.85 11.41
CA ARG A 93 -5.17 -4.01 11.18
C ARG A 93 -6.59 -3.47 11.07
N VAL A 94 -7.15 -3.49 9.86
CA VAL A 94 -8.57 -3.27 9.65
C VAL A 94 -9.23 -4.57 10.10
N ALA A 95 -9.74 -4.59 11.33
CA ALA A 95 -10.68 -5.62 11.73
C ALA A 95 -11.91 -5.44 10.83
N ALA A 96 -12.30 -6.48 10.10
CA ALA A 96 -13.66 -6.55 9.59
C ALA A 96 -14.54 -6.55 10.83
N SER A 97 -15.32 -5.48 11.03
CA SER A 97 -16.18 -5.34 12.20
C SER A 97 -17.10 -6.54 12.29
N GLU A 98 -16.88 -7.38 13.30
CA GLU A 98 -17.89 -8.29 13.81
C GLU A 98 -18.98 -7.38 14.39
N SER A 99 -20.15 -7.37 13.76
CA SER A 99 -21.33 -6.67 14.25
C SER A 99 -21.82 -7.36 15.51
N ALA A 100 -21.24 -7.00 16.66
CA ALA A 100 -21.84 -7.29 17.96
C ALA A 100 -23.10 -6.42 18.11
N PRO A 101 -24.26 -6.99 18.47
CA PRO A 101 -25.44 -6.20 18.74
C PRO A 101 -25.23 -5.40 20.02
N ILE A 102 -25.29 -4.07 19.88
CA ILE A 102 -25.32 -3.14 20.99
C ILE A 102 -26.71 -3.27 21.63
N GLU A 103 -26.81 -3.99 22.74
CA GLU A 103 -27.94 -3.84 23.68
C GLU A 103 -27.79 -2.48 24.38
N VAL A 104 -28.45 -1.47 23.82
CA VAL A 104 -28.77 -0.22 24.52
C VAL A 104 -30.22 -0.33 24.97
N SER A 105 -30.41 -0.66 26.24
CA SER A 105 -31.67 -0.40 26.95
C SER A 105 -31.73 1.09 27.29
N GLY A 106 -32.70 1.81 26.74
CA GLY A 106 -32.94 3.23 27.04
C GLY A 106 -34.00 3.91 26.17
N LEU A 107 -35.28 3.54 26.39
CA LEU A 107 -36.54 4.30 26.21
C LEU A 107 -36.73 5.34 25.07
N SER A 108 -37.75 5.03 24.25
CA SER A 108 -38.74 5.89 23.53
C SER A 108 -38.61 6.14 22.00
N PRO A 109 -39.67 5.88 21.19
CA PRO A 109 -39.84 6.29 19.77
C PRO A 109 -40.80 7.51 19.61
N PRO A 110 -41.15 8.03 18.40
CA PRO A 110 -40.71 7.81 17.00
C PRO A 110 -40.16 9.12 16.34
N GLU A 111 -39.56 9.16 15.14
CA GLU A 111 -40.21 9.26 13.80
C GLU A 111 -39.14 9.34 12.67
N PRO A 112 -39.53 9.17 11.39
CA PRO A 112 -38.65 8.71 10.30
C PRO A 112 -38.18 9.84 9.38
N SER A 113 -36.91 9.80 8.95
CA SER A 113 -36.50 10.26 7.62
C SER A 113 -35.02 10.00 7.37
N SER A 114 -34.78 8.98 6.55
CA SER A 114 -33.90 9.01 5.38
C SER A 114 -33.52 7.57 5.03
N PRO A 115 -33.83 7.06 3.83
CA PRO A 115 -33.32 5.79 3.38
C PRO A 115 -31.80 5.93 3.20
N HIS A 116 -31.04 5.44 4.19
CA HIS A 116 -29.64 5.09 3.95
C HIS A 116 -29.64 3.98 2.88
N PRO A 117 -28.91 4.11 1.77
CA PRO A 117 -28.79 3.02 0.82
C PRO A 117 -28.15 1.84 1.55
N LEU A 118 -28.95 0.80 1.81
CA LEU A 118 -28.44 -0.46 2.32
C LEU A 118 -27.32 -0.93 1.38
N PRO A 119 -26.19 -1.43 1.91
CA PRO A 119 -25.16 -2.02 1.07
C PRO A 119 -25.80 -3.11 0.21
N PRO A 120 -25.51 -3.17 -1.10
CA PRO A 120 -26.18 -4.08 -2.02
C PRO A 120 -26.09 -5.51 -1.52
N ASN A 121 -27.24 -6.16 -1.34
CA ASN A 121 -27.31 -7.51 -0.83
C ASN A 121 -26.72 -8.47 -1.87
N ILE A 122 -25.84 -9.38 -1.44
CA ILE A 122 -25.18 -10.34 -2.32
C ILE A 122 -26.19 -11.21 -3.07
N ASN A 123 -27.35 -11.50 -2.46
CA ASN A 123 -28.42 -12.25 -3.11
C ASN A 123 -29.04 -11.49 -4.28
N ASP A 124 -29.17 -10.15 -4.17
CA ASP A 124 -29.68 -9.31 -5.25
C ASP A 124 -28.69 -9.31 -6.44
N MET A 125 -27.39 -9.27 -6.16
CA MET A 125 -26.36 -9.38 -7.19
C MET A 125 -26.38 -10.75 -7.88
N LEU A 126 -26.61 -11.83 -7.13
CA LEU A 126 -26.75 -13.20 -7.68
C LEU A 126 -28.01 -13.33 -8.55
N ALA A 127 -29.13 -12.76 -8.10
CA ALA A 127 -30.36 -12.71 -8.88
C ALA A 127 -30.16 -11.92 -10.19
N GLN A 128 -29.46 -10.79 -10.12
CA GLN A 128 -29.15 -9.98 -11.30
C GLN A 128 -28.25 -10.72 -12.31
N LEU A 129 -27.26 -11.49 -11.84
CA LEU A 129 -26.43 -12.33 -12.72
C LEU A 129 -27.23 -13.43 -13.41
N ASN A 130 -28.12 -14.11 -12.67
CA ASN A 130 -29.01 -15.12 -13.25
C ASN A 130 -30.01 -14.53 -14.25
N GLN A 131 -30.51 -13.33 -14.00
CA GLN A 131 -31.39 -12.64 -14.93
C GLN A 131 -30.67 -12.29 -16.24
N LEU A 132 -29.43 -11.80 -16.15
CA LEU A 132 -28.63 -11.49 -17.35
C LEU A 132 -28.28 -12.75 -18.15
N SER A 133 -27.94 -13.86 -17.48
CA SER A 133 -27.66 -15.12 -18.17
C SER A 133 -28.87 -15.68 -18.91
N ALA A 134 -30.07 -15.56 -18.33
CA ALA A 134 -31.32 -15.95 -18.97
C ALA A 134 -31.64 -15.10 -20.20
N GLN A 135 -31.37 -13.79 -20.17
CA GLN A 135 -31.54 -12.92 -21.35
C GLN A 135 -30.59 -13.30 -22.49
N PHE A 136 -29.32 -13.60 -22.19
CA PHE A 136 -28.39 -14.09 -23.20
C PHE A 136 -28.82 -15.44 -23.79
N ALA A 137 -29.33 -16.37 -22.95
CA ALA A 137 -29.83 -17.65 -23.43
C ALA A 137 -31.05 -17.48 -24.35
N ALA A 138 -31.99 -16.59 -24.00
CA ALA A 138 -33.15 -16.28 -24.82
C ALA A 138 -32.76 -15.69 -26.18
N LEU A 139 -31.82 -14.74 -26.22
CA LEU A 139 -31.32 -14.17 -27.48
C LEU A 139 -30.70 -15.23 -28.40
N LYS A 140 -29.96 -16.21 -27.84
CA LYS A 140 -29.32 -17.28 -28.62
C LYS A 140 -30.32 -18.26 -29.25
N GLN A 141 -31.54 -18.35 -28.73
CA GLN A 141 -32.60 -19.22 -29.28
C GLN A 141 -33.44 -18.51 -30.35
N SER A 142 -33.29 -17.18 -30.49
CA SER A 142 -33.99 -16.36 -31.50
C SER A 142 -33.18 -16.12 -32.79
N PHE A 143 -32.02 -16.75 -32.93
CA PHE A 143 -31.18 -16.79 -34.15
C PHE A 143 -30.95 -18.24 -34.57
#